data_AF-A0A7C6CNG0-F1
#
_entry.id   AF-A0A7C6CNG0-F1
#
_cell.length_a   1.000
_cell.length_b   1.000
_cell.length_c   1.000
_cell.angle_alpha   90.00
_cell.angle_beta   90.00
_cell.angle_gamma   90.00
#
_symmetry.space_group_name_H-M   'P 1'
#
loop_
_entity.id
_entity.type
_entity.pdbx_description
1 polymer ?
#
loop_
_entity_poly.entity_id
_entity_poly.type
_entity_poly.pdbx_seq_one_letter_code
_entity_poly.pdbx_strand_id
1 'polypeptide(L)'
;MDNYGCGKCRTNCHELKKKLAAIEFAIYETVLYLDAYPDSAPALEYYHKLREQREMLLHEYESKCGPMTMYGNKSGGSWQWISRPWPWEYDAN
;
A
#
# COMPACT_ATOMS: atom_id res chain seq x y z
N MET A 1 -7.67 -3.38 -28.76
CA MET A 1 -7.77 -2.28 -27.78
C MET A 1 -8.62 -2.88 -26.68
N ASP A 2 -8.06 -3.48 -25.62
CA ASP A 2 -7.09 -2.86 -24.73
C ASP A 2 -6.08 -3.85 -24.14
N ASN A 3 -4.86 -3.38 -24.06
CA ASN A 3 -3.65 -4.13 -23.78
C ASN A 3 -3.31 -3.93 -22.29
N TYR A 4 -4.03 -4.62 -21.39
CA TYR A 4 -3.86 -4.51 -19.93
C TYR A 4 -2.80 -5.46 -19.35
N GLY A 5 -1.82 -5.87 -20.15
CA GLY A 5 -0.65 -6.56 -19.61
C GLY A 5 0.36 -5.55 -19.07
N CYS A 6 0.60 -5.50 -17.73
CA CYS A 6 1.84 -4.90 -17.20
C CYS A 6 3.03 -5.74 -17.67
N GLY A 7 3.46 -5.58 -18.93
CA GLY A 7 4.58 -6.28 -19.54
C GLY A 7 5.96 -5.85 -18.99
N LYS A 8 6.03 -5.12 -17.87
CA LYS A 8 7.29 -4.62 -17.29
C LYS A 8 7.36 -4.59 -15.76
N CYS A 9 6.51 -5.31 -15.04
CA CYS A 9 6.62 -5.39 -13.59
C CYS A 9 7.71 -6.43 -13.18
N ARG A 10 9.00 -6.14 -13.46
CA ARG A 10 10.16 -6.96 -13.03
C ARG A 10 10.46 -6.80 -11.52
N THR A 11 9.48 -6.34 -10.74
CA THR A 11 9.54 -6.12 -9.29
C THR A 11 8.41 -6.91 -8.64
N ASN A 12 8.70 -7.60 -7.53
CA ASN A 12 7.73 -8.43 -6.83
C ASN A 12 6.68 -7.57 -6.09
N CYS A 13 5.74 -7.00 -6.84
CA CYS A 13 4.63 -6.19 -6.32
C CYS A 13 3.78 -6.93 -5.28
N HIS A 14 3.70 -8.26 -5.40
CA HIS A 14 3.05 -9.11 -4.41
C HIS A 14 3.76 -9.02 -3.05
N GLU A 15 5.09 -9.13 -3.02
CA GLU A 15 5.86 -9.01 -1.77
C GLU A 15 5.80 -7.61 -1.16
N LEU A 16 5.86 -6.55 -1.97
CA LEU A 16 5.70 -5.18 -1.47
C LEU A 16 4.29 -4.98 -0.86
N LYS A 17 3.25 -5.49 -1.51
CA LYS A 17 1.87 -5.45 -0.98
C LYS A 17 1.76 -6.23 0.33
N LYS A 18 2.37 -7.41 0.42
CA LYS A 18 2.37 -8.25 1.63
C LYS A 18 3.09 -7.56 2.80
N LYS A 19 4.24 -6.93 2.54
CA LYS A 19 4.96 -6.14 3.54
C LYS A 19 4.15 -4.94 4.02
N LEU A 20 3.52 -4.21 3.09
CA LEU A 20 2.66 -3.09 3.43
C LEU A 20 1.50 -3.52 4.32
N ALA A 21 0.80 -4.60 3.96
CA ALA A 21 -0.30 -5.14 4.75
C ALA A 21 0.12 -5.55 6.17
N ALA A 22 1.32 -6.13 6.33
CA ALA A 22 1.85 -6.48 7.65
C ALA A 22 2.12 -5.25 8.53
N ILE A 23 2.66 -4.18 7.95
CA ILE A 23 2.87 -2.90 8.66
C ILE A 23 1.52 -2.26 9.02
N GLU A 24 0.55 -2.26 8.10
CA GLU A 24 -0.79 -1.73 8.37
C GLU A 24 -1.48 -2.47 9.51
N PHE A 25 -1.39 -3.80 9.54
CA PHE A 25 -1.87 -4.60 10.66
C PHE A 25 -1.21 -4.19 11.98
N ALA A 26 0.13 -4.06 12.01
CA ALA A 26 0.84 -3.64 13.22
C ALA A 26 0.44 -2.24 13.69
N ILE A 27 0.15 -1.31 12.77
CA ILE A 27 -0.38 0.02 13.12
C ILE A 27 -1.75 -0.11 13.78
N TYR A 28 -2.67 -0.91 13.22
CA TYR A 28 -3.99 -1.12 13.81
C TYR A 28 -3.92 -1.69 15.22
N GLU A 29 -3.08 -2.71 15.45
CA GLU A 29 -2.87 -3.28 16.79
C GLU A 29 -2.29 -2.26 17.77
N THR A 30 -1.34 -1.42 17.31
CA THR A 30 -0.74 -0.39 18.15
C THR A 30 -1.76 0.70 18.52
N VAL A 31 -2.61 1.10 17.58
CA VAL A 31 -3.71 2.05 17.83
C VAL A 31 -4.70 1.45 18.83
N LEU A 32 -5.10 0.20 18.65
CA LEU A 32 -6.00 -0.49 19.58
C LEU A 32 -5.41 -0.55 21.00
N TYR A 33 -4.09 -0.72 21.14
CA TYR A 33 -3.42 -0.64 22.43
C TYR A 33 -3.45 0.79 23.01
N LEU A 34 -3.17 1.79 22.18
CA LEU A 34 -3.18 3.21 22.58
C LEU A 34 -4.58 3.71 22.99
N ASP A 35 -5.65 3.13 22.44
CA ASP A 35 -7.02 3.43 22.87
C ASP A 35 -7.25 3.10 24.36
N ALA A 36 -6.54 2.09 24.89
CA ALA A 36 -6.56 1.74 26.30
C ALA A 36 -5.50 2.50 27.13
N TYR A 37 -4.35 2.83 26.52
CA TYR A 37 -3.20 3.46 27.19
C TYR A 37 -2.64 4.64 26.38
N PRO A 38 -3.34 5.78 26.32
CA PRO A 38 -3.01 6.88 25.40
C PRO A 38 -1.66 7.56 25.69
N ASP A 39 -1.24 7.59 26.95
CA ASP A 39 0.01 8.24 27.39
C ASP A 39 1.24 7.31 27.35
N SER A 40 1.10 6.13 26.76
CA SER A 40 2.20 5.17 26.64
C SER A 40 3.24 5.64 25.62
N ALA A 41 4.27 6.33 26.11
CA ALA A 41 5.43 6.77 25.33
C ALA A 41 6.03 5.68 24.41
N PRO A 42 6.28 4.42 24.85
CA PRO A 42 6.83 3.40 23.96
C PRO A 42 5.86 3.00 22.84
N ALA A 43 4.54 3.00 23.09
CA ALA A 43 3.55 2.69 22.05
C ALA A 43 3.41 3.82 21.02
N LEU A 44 3.51 5.08 21.46
CA LEU A 44 3.55 6.24 20.58
C LEU A 44 4.78 6.25 19.68
N GLU A 45 5.98 6.00 20.24
CA GLU A 45 7.22 5.89 19.47
C GLU A 45 7.12 4.76 18.42
N TYR A 46 6.60 3.61 18.83
CA TYR A 46 6.40 2.48 17.93
C TYR A 46 5.41 2.81 16.79
N TYR A 47 4.30 3.46 17.10
CA TYR A 47 3.34 3.94 16.10
C TYR A 47 3.99 4.89 15.09
N HIS A 48 4.75 5.89 15.55
CA HIS A 48 5.43 6.83 14.66
C HIS A 48 6.42 6.13 13.73
N LYS A 49 7.21 5.18 14.25
CA LYS A 49 8.13 4.36 13.45
C LYS A 49 7.39 3.55 12.39
N LEU A 50 6.29 2.90 12.74
CA LEU A 50 5.49 2.12 11.79
C LEU A 50 4.87 3.00 10.71
N ARG A 51 4.42 4.21 11.06
CA ARG A 51 3.88 5.18 10.10
C ARG A 51 4.91 5.58 9.05
N GLU A 52 6.13 5.93 9.47
CA GLU A 52 7.22 6.25 8.55
C GLU A 52 7.53 5.08 7.61
N GLN A 53 7.64 3.86 8.18
CA GLN A 53 7.85 2.64 7.39
C GLN A 53 6.73 2.39 6.38
N ARG A 54 5.46 2.63 6.75
CA ARG A 54 4.31 2.51 5.85
C ARG A 54 4.43 3.49 4.69
N GLU A 55 4.76 4.75 4.95
CA GLU A 55 4.88 5.79 3.93
C GLU A 55 6.00 5.47 2.93
N MET A 56 7.15 4.99 3.42
CA MET A 56 8.26 4.52 2.57
C MET A 56 7.85 3.34 1.68
N LEU A 57 7.22 2.31 2.25
CA LEU A 57 6.78 1.12 1.51
C LEU A 57 5.68 1.44 0.50
N LEU A 58 4.75 2.31 0.87
CA LEU A 58 3.67 2.77 -0.01
C LEU A 58 4.26 3.53 -1.20
N HIS A 59 5.21 4.44 -0.96
CA HIS A 59 5.89 5.14 -2.04
C HIS A 59 6.65 4.18 -2.97
N GLU A 60 7.38 3.22 -2.41
CA GLU A 60 8.07 2.18 -3.19
C GLU A 60 7.08 1.35 -4.02
N TYR A 61 5.97 0.93 -3.43
CA TYR A 61 4.92 0.21 -4.13
C TYR A 61 4.35 1.04 -5.28
N GLU A 62 3.93 2.28 -5.01
CA GLU A 62 3.27 3.10 -6.03
C GLU A 62 4.18 3.47 -7.20
N SER A 63 5.47 3.69 -6.95
CA SER A 63 6.45 3.96 -8.00
C SER A 63 6.69 2.77 -8.94
N LYS A 64 6.48 1.53 -8.46
CA LYS A 64 6.80 0.30 -9.21
C LYS A 64 5.57 -0.44 -9.72
N CYS A 65 4.45 -0.36 -9.01
CA CYS A 65 3.28 -1.21 -9.19
C CYS A 65 2.00 -0.43 -9.53
N GLY A 66 2.06 0.91 -9.46
CA GLY A 66 0.91 1.78 -9.66
C GLY A 66 0.20 2.15 -8.35
N PRO A 67 -0.79 3.04 -8.42
CA PRO A 67 -1.46 3.61 -7.25
C PRO A 67 -2.10 2.54 -6.36
N MET A 68 -1.91 2.64 -5.03
CA MET A 68 -2.54 1.73 -4.06
C MET A 68 -3.96 2.15 -3.69
N THR A 69 -4.27 3.45 -3.82
CA THR A 69 -5.60 4.02 -3.62
C THR A 69 -5.91 5.02 -4.74
N MET A 70 -7.16 5.45 -4.86
CA MET A 70 -7.54 6.49 -5.81
C MET A 70 -6.75 7.80 -5.67
N TYR A 71 -6.23 8.10 -4.47
CA TYR A 71 -5.41 9.27 -4.21
C TYR A 71 -3.97 9.15 -4.75
N GLY A 72 -3.52 7.94 -5.07
CA GLY A 72 -2.16 7.68 -5.57
C GLY A 72 -1.97 7.98 -7.06
N ASN A 73 -3.02 8.40 -7.78
CA ASN A 73 -2.91 8.70 -9.21
C ASN A 73 -2.09 9.98 -9.45
N LYS A 74 -0.84 9.82 -9.90
CA LYS A 74 0.08 10.94 -10.19
C LYS A 74 0.07 11.37 -11.66
N SER A 75 -0.60 10.62 -12.53
CA SER A 75 -0.69 10.95 -13.95
C SER A 75 -1.75 12.03 -14.20
N GLY A 76 -1.37 13.11 -14.88
CA GLY A 76 -2.29 14.18 -15.30
C GLY A 76 -3.12 13.86 -16.56
N GLY A 77 -2.74 12.83 -17.31
CA GLY A 77 -3.38 12.46 -18.59
C GLY A 77 -3.99 11.06 -18.61
N SER A 78 -3.87 10.29 -17.52
CA SER A 78 -4.44 8.94 -17.44
C SER A 78 -4.88 8.58 -16.03
N TRP A 79 -5.95 7.80 -15.93
CA TRP A 79 -6.47 7.29 -14.66
C TRP A 79 -5.83 5.92 -14.37
N GLN A 80 -4.71 5.92 -13.65
CA GLN A 80 -3.92 4.71 -13.40
C GLN A 80 -4.51 3.82 -12.31
N TRP A 81 -5.48 4.31 -11.53
CA TRP A 81 -6.14 3.53 -10.47
C TRP A 81 -6.83 2.26 -10.99
N ILE A 82 -7.43 2.34 -12.19
CA ILE A 82 -8.11 1.20 -12.82
C ILE A 82 -7.21 0.37 -13.73
N SER A 83 -5.89 0.62 -13.73
CA SER A 83 -4.97 -0.03 -14.66
C SER A 83 -4.70 -1.51 -14.32
N ARG A 84 -5.11 -1.95 -13.13
CA ARG A 84 -4.96 -3.33 -12.68
C ARG A 84 -6.29 -4.07 -12.80
N PRO A 85 -6.24 -5.38 -13.11
CA PRO A 85 -7.42 -6.21 -13.14
C PRO A 85 -8.11 -6.17 -11.79
N TRP A 86 -9.43 -6.04 -11.81
CA TRP A 86 -10.21 -6.05 -10.59
C TRP A 86 -10.22 -7.46 -9.98
N PRO A 87 -10.45 -7.60 -8.66
CA PRO A 87 -10.46 -8.92 -8.01
C PRO A 87 -11.50 -9.90 -8.56
N TRP A 88 -12.54 -9.41 -9.23
CA TRP A 88 -13.58 -10.21 -9.91
C TRP A 88 -13.28 -10.47 -11.40
N GLU A 89 -12.23 -9.87 -11.95
CA GLU A 89 -11.77 -10.09 -13.33
C GLU A 89 -10.76 -11.23 -13.34
N TYR A 90 -11.25 -12.45 -13.11
CA TYR A 90 -10.42 -13.67 -13.04
C TYR A 90 -9.62 -13.92 -14.32
N ASP A 91 -10.15 -13.51 -15.48
CA ASP A 91 -9.51 -13.69 -16.79
C ASP A 91 -8.30 -12.77 -17.03
N ALA A 92 -8.04 -11.81 -16.14
CA ALA A 92 -7.01 -10.79 -16.31
C ALA A 92 -5.88 -10.88 -15.25
N ASN A 93 -5.91 -11.89 -14.38
CA ASN A 93 -5.07 -12.01 -13.17
C ASN A 93 -3.90 -13.00 -13.33
#